data_AF-A0A6A8LMF5-F1
#
_entry.id   AF-A0A6A8LMF5-F1
#
_cell.length_a   1.000
_cell.length_b   1.000
_cell.length_c   1.000
_cell.angle_alpha   90.00
_cell.angle_beta   90.00
_cell.angle_gamma   90.00
#
_symmetry.space_group_name_H-M   'P 1'
#
loop_
_entity.id
_entity.type
_entity.pdbx_description
1 polymer ?
#
loop_
_entity_poly.entity_id
_entity_poly.type
_entity_poly.pdbx_seq_one_letter_code
_entity_poly.pdbx_strand_id
1 'polypeptide(L)'
;MDKEKLQEKLLQIFEAEPQKKFQVQDLVKVLDMEGAGQFKFVVQALADLEHNKQIELSEDDTFSLIVKESPKTFEGIFHANDRGFGFVSVDDEELDDFFISPTQTLAALNGDRVVVEMISEGDPEISKRPEGKVIEIIDHALTQVVGEFRVDPDEIMPDGYIGTVHLKDKKLSNIKCFIEEKGLHPVPGEVILADITSYPTQTLPNIIKAVAVKVIGNVNDPGMDILEIVYQHNIPTEFSEEVLEQISKIPDYVTEEEKVGRVDLTDQDLVTIDSIESKDLDDAVNVWKLPNGNYHLGVHIADVSHYVKPKTPLDKEAFERGTSVYL
;
A
#
# COMPACT_ATOMS: atom_id res chain seq x y z
N MET A 1 -31.59 -24.69 -43.10
CA MET A 1 -30.97 -24.16 -41.87
C MET A 1 -31.11 -22.66 -41.93
N ASP A 2 -31.62 -22.00 -40.89
CA ASP A 2 -31.62 -20.52 -40.88
C ASP A 2 -30.22 -19.98 -40.54
N LYS A 3 -30.04 -18.68 -40.72
CA LYS A 3 -28.77 -17.98 -40.63
C LYS A 3 -28.17 -17.96 -39.21
N GLU A 4 -29.00 -17.82 -38.17
CA GLU A 4 -28.56 -17.80 -36.76
C GLU A 4 -27.99 -19.17 -36.36
N LYS A 5 -28.70 -20.25 -36.70
CA LYS A 5 -28.21 -21.62 -36.46
C LYS A 5 -26.92 -21.96 -37.23
N LEU A 6 -26.70 -21.33 -38.37
CA LEU A 6 -25.45 -21.48 -39.13
C LEU A 6 -24.29 -20.75 -38.43
N GLN A 7 -24.53 -19.53 -37.94
CA GLN A 7 -23.55 -18.76 -37.18
C GLN A 7 -23.14 -19.48 -35.90
N GLU A 8 -24.09 -20.03 -35.14
CA GLU A 8 -23.79 -20.85 -33.94
C GLU A 8 -22.91 -22.05 -34.27
N LYS A 9 -23.19 -22.77 -35.36
CA LYS A 9 -22.37 -23.92 -35.78
C LYS A 9 -20.98 -23.51 -36.23
N LEU A 10 -20.85 -22.39 -36.94
CA LEU A 10 -19.55 -21.86 -37.35
C LEU A 10 -18.72 -21.50 -36.13
N LEU A 11 -19.31 -20.77 -35.16
CA LEU A 11 -18.66 -20.45 -33.89
C LEU A 11 -18.20 -21.71 -33.14
N GLN A 12 -19.04 -22.75 -33.04
CA GLN A 12 -18.66 -24.02 -32.41
C GLN A 12 -17.44 -24.68 -33.09
N ILE A 13 -17.30 -24.57 -34.42
CA ILE A 13 -16.13 -25.09 -35.15
C ILE A 13 -14.87 -24.30 -34.77
N PHE A 14 -14.97 -22.96 -34.74
CA PHE A 14 -13.86 -22.09 -34.34
C PHE A 14 -13.49 -22.26 -32.86
N GLU A 15 -14.47 -22.43 -31.97
CA GLU A 15 -14.27 -22.67 -30.53
C GLU A 15 -13.66 -24.04 -30.23
N ALA A 16 -13.94 -25.06 -31.05
CA ALA A 16 -13.36 -26.39 -30.87
C ALA A 16 -11.84 -26.41 -31.16
N GLU A 17 -11.36 -25.55 -32.06
CA GLU A 17 -9.94 -25.42 -32.39
C GLU A 17 -9.52 -23.94 -32.47
N PRO A 18 -9.42 -23.21 -31.34
CA PRO A 18 -9.28 -21.74 -31.31
C PRO A 18 -8.05 -21.18 -32.03
N GLN A 19 -6.98 -21.96 -32.12
CA GLN A 19 -5.73 -21.56 -32.78
C GLN A 19 -5.65 -21.98 -34.26
N LYS A 20 -6.65 -22.71 -34.77
CA LYS A 20 -6.63 -23.19 -36.14
C LYS A 20 -7.26 -22.16 -37.07
N LYS A 21 -6.60 -21.96 -38.20
CA LYS A 21 -7.08 -21.16 -39.32
C LYS A 21 -7.87 -22.05 -40.28
N PHE A 22 -9.03 -21.58 -40.71
CA PHE A 22 -9.92 -22.32 -41.60
C PHE A 22 -10.11 -21.55 -42.91
N GLN A 23 -9.97 -22.22 -44.06
CA GLN A 23 -10.48 -21.67 -45.30
C GLN A 23 -11.99 -21.89 -45.40
N VAL A 24 -12.67 -21.04 -46.18
CA VAL A 24 -14.11 -21.19 -46.45
C VAL A 24 -14.43 -22.60 -46.99
N GLN A 25 -13.54 -23.17 -47.81
CA GLN A 25 -13.73 -24.53 -48.35
C GLN A 25 -13.72 -25.61 -47.27
N ASP A 26 -12.92 -25.45 -46.21
CA ASP A 26 -12.86 -26.41 -45.11
C ASP A 26 -14.15 -26.35 -44.28
N LEU A 27 -14.63 -25.15 -44.00
CA LEU A 27 -15.88 -24.93 -43.24
C LEU A 27 -17.09 -25.46 -44.00
N VAL A 28 -17.15 -25.25 -45.32
CA VAL A 28 -18.23 -25.75 -46.18
C VAL A 28 -18.28 -27.29 -46.20
N LYS A 29 -17.11 -27.96 -46.21
CA LYS A 29 -17.02 -29.43 -46.13
C LYS A 29 -17.44 -29.95 -44.76
N VAL A 30 -16.96 -29.33 -43.69
CA VAL A 30 -17.31 -29.72 -42.31
C VAL A 30 -18.82 -29.58 -42.05
N LEU A 31 -19.46 -28.59 -42.67
CA LEU A 31 -20.90 -28.34 -42.55
C LEU A 31 -21.77 -29.15 -43.52
N ASP A 32 -21.18 -29.92 -44.43
CA ASP A 32 -21.87 -30.67 -45.50
C ASP A 32 -22.76 -29.76 -46.41
N MET A 33 -22.20 -28.60 -46.79
CA MET A 33 -22.91 -27.50 -47.47
C MET A 33 -22.30 -27.13 -48.84
N GLU A 34 -21.89 -28.13 -49.63
CA GLU A 34 -21.13 -27.96 -50.87
C GLU A 34 -21.91 -27.37 -52.06
N GLY A 35 -23.23 -27.18 -51.96
CA GLY A 35 -24.05 -26.60 -53.02
C GLY A 35 -23.74 -25.11 -53.25
N ALA A 36 -23.74 -24.65 -54.51
CA ALA A 36 -23.43 -23.25 -54.86
C ALA A 36 -24.27 -22.19 -54.12
N GLY A 37 -25.56 -22.48 -53.86
CA GLY A 37 -26.42 -21.59 -53.07
C GLY A 37 -26.12 -21.60 -51.57
N GLN A 38 -25.63 -22.74 -51.05
CA GLN A 38 -25.23 -22.90 -49.65
C GLN A 38 -23.86 -22.26 -49.38
N PHE A 39 -22.93 -22.33 -50.33
CA PHE A 39 -21.64 -21.64 -50.27
C PHE A 39 -21.80 -20.14 -50.03
N LYS A 40 -22.67 -19.49 -50.82
CA LYS A 40 -22.97 -18.05 -50.64
C LYS A 40 -23.54 -17.74 -49.25
N PHE A 41 -24.31 -18.67 -48.69
CA PHE A 41 -24.92 -18.53 -47.37
C PHE A 41 -23.88 -18.63 -46.23
N VAL A 42 -22.87 -19.52 -46.37
CA VAL A 42 -21.74 -19.63 -45.43
C VAL A 42 -20.86 -18.39 -45.47
N VAL A 43 -20.51 -17.89 -46.67
CA VAL A 43 -19.71 -16.65 -46.83
C VAL A 43 -20.41 -15.47 -46.17
N GLN A 44 -21.72 -15.35 -46.33
CA GLN A 44 -22.48 -14.26 -45.73
C GLN A 44 -22.58 -14.38 -44.20
N ALA A 45 -22.61 -15.59 -43.64
CA ALA A 45 -22.54 -15.80 -42.20
C ALA A 45 -21.15 -15.47 -41.63
N LEU A 46 -20.07 -15.83 -42.33
CA LEU A 46 -18.71 -15.48 -41.94
C LEU A 46 -18.47 -13.97 -41.95
N ALA A 47 -18.94 -13.27 -42.99
CA ALA A 47 -18.85 -11.82 -43.06
C ALA A 47 -19.56 -11.12 -41.88
N ASP A 48 -20.69 -11.66 -41.42
CA ASP A 48 -21.38 -11.13 -40.24
C ASP A 48 -20.62 -11.43 -38.94
N LEU A 49 -20.05 -12.63 -38.79
CA LEU A 49 -19.24 -13.00 -37.63
C LEU A 49 -17.97 -12.13 -37.54
N GLU A 50 -17.36 -11.84 -38.68
CA GLU A 50 -16.22 -10.92 -38.82
C GLU A 50 -16.64 -9.49 -38.47
N HIS A 51 -17.76 -9.02 -39.04
CA HIS A 51 -18.32 -7.70 -38.73
C HIS A 51 -18.59 -7.52 -37.23
N ASN A 52 -19.04 -8.59 -36.56
CA ASN A 52 -19.29 -8.64 -35.12
C ASN A 52 -18.02 -8.90 -34.28
N LYS A 53 -16.83 -8.95 -34.90
CA LYS A 53 -15.52 -9.18 -34.26
C LYS A 53 -15.45 -10.47 -33.43
N GLN A 54 -16.12 -11.52 -33.88
CA GLN A 54 -16.02 -12.84 -33.26
C GLN A 54 -14.95 -13.71 -33.95
N ILE A 55 -14.70 -13.44 -35.23
CA ILE A 55 -13.63 -14.04 -36.03
C ILE A 55 -12.89 -12.94 -36.78
N GLU A 56 -11.69 -13.24 -37.25
CA GLU A 56 -10.89 -12.35 -38.10
C GLU A 56 -10.54 -13.03 -39.42
N LEU A 57 -10.38 -12.23 -40.48
CA LEU A 57 -9.86 -12.67 -41.79
C LEU A 57 -8.37 -12.32 -41.88
N SER A 58 -7.53 -13.33 -42.07
CA SER A 58 -6.10 -13.18 -42.34
C SER A 58 -5.83 -12.84 -43.82
N GLU A 59 -4.65 -12.30 -44.12
CA GLU A 59 -4.22 -11.96 -45.50
C GLU A 59 -4.17 -13.17 -46.45
N ASP A 60 -4.12 -14.39 -45.93
CA ASP A 60 -4.10 -15.66 -46.66
C ASP A 60 -5.50 -16.25 -46.92
N ASP A 61 -6.55 -15.42 -46.84
CA ASP A 61 -7.96 -15.80 -47.01
C ASP A 61 -8.44 -16.88 -46.02
N THR A 62 -7.84 -16.93 -44.83
CA THR A 62 -8.25 -17.84 -43.74
C THR A 62 -8.95 -17.09 -42.61
N PHE A 63 -9.89 -17.75 -41.95
CA PHE A 63 -10.60 -17.25 -40.78
C PHE A 63 -10.08 -17.92 -39.51
N SER A 64 -9.92 -17.15 -38.43
CA SER A 64 -9.59 -17.64 -37.08
C SER A 64 -10.54 -17.06 -36.04
N LEU A 65 -10.71 -17.78 -34.93
CA LEU A 65 -11.43 -17.25 -33.78
C LEU A 65 -10.64 -16.07 -33.20
N ILE A 66 -11.31 -14.97 -32.89
CA ILE A 66 -10.71 -13.94 -32.04
C ILE A 66 -10.74 -14.47 -30.61
N VAL A 67 -9.64 -15.10 -30.19
CA VAL A 67 -9.43 -15.46 -28.79
C VAL A 67 -9.12 -14.17 -28.05
N LYS A 68 -10.09 -13.67 -27.28
CA LYS A 68 -9.78 -12.65 -26.27
C LYS A 68 -8.91 -13.32 -25.23
N GLU A 69 -7.59 -13.21 -25.36
CA GLU A 69 -6.69 -13.50 -24.26
C GLU A 69 -7.18 -12.70 -23.04
N SER A 70 -7.31 -13.38 -21.91
CA SER A 70 -7.59 -12.68 -20.66
C SER A 70 -6.46 -11.69 -20.44
N PRO A 71 -6.77 -10.39 -20.24
CA PRO A 71 -5.73 -9.39 -20.10
C PRO A 71 -4.85 -9.74 -18.89
N LYS A 72 -3.54 -9.59 -19.05
CA LYS A 72 -2.56 -9.92 -18.01
C LYS A 72 -2.82 -9.02 -16.79
N THR A 73 -2.93 -9.64 -15.61
CA THR A 73 -3.12 -8.94 -14.34
C THR A 73 -1.94 -9.14 -13.41
N PHE A 74 -1.61 -8.11 -12.65
CA PHE A 74 -0.49 -8.12 -11.71
C PHE A 74 -0.92 -7.52 -10.38
N GLU A 75 -0.36 -7.99 -9.28
CA GLU A 75 -0.49 -7.34 -7.98
C GLU A 75 0.67 -6.37 -7.73
N GLY A 76 0.40 -5.29 -7.01
CA GLY A 76 1.41 -4.30 -6.67
C GLY A 76 0.92 -3.22 -5.72
N ILE A 77 1.78 -2.22 -5.51
CA ILE A 77 1.49 -1.06 -4.66
C ILE A 77 1.19 0.16 -5.52
N PHE A 78 0.07 0.82 -5.24
CA PHE A 78 -0.33 2.05 -5.93
C PHE A 78 0.34 3.29 -5.31
N HIS A 79 1.02 4.06 -6.15
CA HIS A 79 1.68 5.31 -5.82
C HIS A 79 0.90 6.47 -6.46
N ALA A 80 0.09 7.16 -5.65
CA ALA A 80 -0.73 8.27 -6.13
C ALA A 80 0.09 9.55 -6.35
N ASN A 81 -0.39 10.39 -7.27
CA ASN A 81 0.13 11.73 -7.52
C ASN A 81 -0.96 12.79 -7.28
N ASP A 82 -0.56 14.00 -6.90
CA ASP A 82 -1.46 15.14 -6.63
C ASP A 82 -2.37 15.51 -7.83
N ARG A 83 -1.99 15.11 -9.05
CA ARG A 83 -2.79 15.32 -10.28
C ARG A 83 -3.85 14.23 -10.54
N GLY A 84 -4.00 13.26 -9.62
CA GLY A 84 -5.02 12.21 -9.67
C GLY A 84 -4.66 10.95 -10.46
N PHE A 85 -3.55 10.96 -11.21
CA PHE A 85 -2.98 9.73 -11.78
C PHE A 85 -2.06 9.05 -10.75
N GLY A 86 -1.60 7.85 -11.06
CA GLY A 86 -0.60 7.18 -10.24
C GLY A 86 0.22 6.16 -11.01
N PHE A 87 1.05 5.43 -10.27
CA PHE A 87 1.83 4.31 -10.78
C PHE A 87 1.57 3.08 -9.93
N VAL A 88 1.62 1.89 -10.51
CA VAL A 88 1.63 0.63 -9.76
C VAL A 88 2.98 -0.02 -9.93
N SER A 89 3.72 -0.15 -8.84
CA SER A 89 4.92 -0.98 -8.78
C SER A 89 4.47 -2.40 -8.48
N VAL A 90 4.59 -3.28 -9.48
CA VAL A 90 4.13 -4.66 -9.39
C VAL A 90 5.15 -5.54 -8.66
N ASP A 91 4.69 -6.64 -8.08
CA ASP A 91 5.56 -7.58 -7.37
C ASP A 91 6.57 -8.29 -8.29
N ASP A 92 6.30 -8.33 -9.59
CA ASP A 92 7.22 -8.84 -10.59
C ASP A 92 8.32 -7.80 -10.88
N GLU A 93 9.48 -7.99 -10.25
CA GLU A 93 10.65 -7.09 -10.37
C GLU A 93 11.19 -6.95 -11.81
N GLU A 94 10.80 -7.83 -12.74
CA GLU A 94 11.21 -7.73 -14.15
C GLU A 94 10.37 -6.70 -14.93
N LEU A 95 9.24 -6.23 -14.37
CA LEU A 95 8.35 -5.28 -15.02
C LEU A 95 8.54 -3.85 -14.49
N ASP A 96 8.50 -2.89 -15.41
CA ASP A 96 8.44 -1.46 -15.08
C ASP A 96 7.09 -1.09 -14.42
N ASP A 97 7.09 0.03 -13.69
CA ASP A 97 5.85 0.56 -13.09
C ASP A 97 4.78 0.86 -14.16
N PHE A 98 3.56 0.45 -13.86
CA PHE A 98 2.40 0.71 -14.71
C PHE A 98 1.88 2.12 -14.45
N PHE A 99 1.84 2.95 -15.49
CA PHE A 99 1.12 4.21 -15.43
C PHE A 99 -0.39 3.97 -15.39
N ILE A 100 -1.06 4.59 -14.42
CA ILE A 100 -2.51 4.52 -14.25
C ILE A 100 -3.10 5.91 -14.43
N SER A 101 -3.96 6.09 -15.43
CA SER A 101 -4.64 7.36 -15.67
C SER A 101 -5.65 7.69 -14.55
N PRO A 102 -6.04 8.97 -14.36
CA PRO A 102 -6.93 9.36 -13.27
C PRO A 102 -8.30 8.66 -13.27
N THR A 103 -8.78 8.24 -14.45
CA THR A 103 -10.06 7.54 -14.59
C THR A 103 -9.95 6.02 -14.38
N GLN A 104 -8.74 5.50 -14.14
CA GLN A 104 -8.43 4.08 -14.08
C GLN A 104 -7.81 3.65 -12.74
N THR A 105 -7.81 4.53 -11.73
CA THR A 105 -7.23 4.24 -10.41
C THR A 105 -8.15 3.43 -9.49
N LEU A 106 -9.42 3.22 -9.89
CA LEU A 106 -10.47 2.68 -9.02
C LEU A 106 -10.65 3.48 -7.71
N ALA A 107 -10.21 4.75 -7.69
CA ALA A 107 -10.13 5.60 -6.49
C ALA A 107 -9.20 5.06 -5.39
N ALA A 108 -8.20 4.25 -5.76
CA ALA A 108 -7.15 3.79 -4.86
C ALA A 108 -6.38 4.97 -4.22
N LEU A 109 -6.05 4.82 -2.95
CA LEU A 109 -5.24 5.75 -2.18
C LEU A 109 -3.75 5.38 -2.27
N ASN A 110 -2.89 6.35 -1.98
CA ASN A 110 -1.45 6.11 -1.99
C ASN A 110 -1.07 5.02 -0.97
N GLY A 111 -0.34 4.01 -1.44
CA GLY A 111 0.13 2.87 -0.66
C GLY A 111 -0.79 1.65 -0.75
N ASP A 112 -1.99 1.80 -1.32
CA ASP A 112 -2.92 0.68 -1.44
C ASP A 112 -2.32 -0.47 -2.25
N ARG A 113 -2.59 -1.69 -1.80
CA ARG A 113 -2.28 -2.92 -2.51
C ARG A 113 -3.40 -3.17 -3.52
N VAL A 114 -3.05 -3.28 -4.80
CA VAL A 114 -4.02 -3.32 -5.90
C VAL A 114 -3.72 -4.43 -6.90
N VAL A 115 -4.76 -4.84 -7.64
CA VAL A 115 -4.62 -5.62 -8.88
C VAL A 115 -4.73 -4.67 -10.06
N VAL A 116 -3.72 -4.67 -10.92
CA VAL A 116 -3.68 -3.91 -12.17
C VAL A 116 -3.86 -4.85 -13.37
N GLU A 117 -4.77 -4.50 -14.28
CA GLU A 117 -4.90 -5.10 -15.60
C GLU A 117 -4.08 -4.29 -16.61
N MET A 118 -3.18 -4.95 -17.33
CA MET A 118 -2.37 -4.34 -18.38
C MET A 118 -3.21 -3.92 -19.58
N ILE A 119 -3.05 -2.67 -20.01
CA ILE A 119 -3.69 -2.11 -21.22
C ILE A 119 -2.68 -2.05 -22.37
N SER A 120 -1.42 -1.74 -22.07
CA SER A 120 -0.33 -1.62 -23.05
C SER A 120 0.99 -1.99 -22.38
N GLU A 121 1.81 -2.81 -23.05
CA GLU A 121 3.14 -3.24 -22.56
C GLU A 121 4.16 -2.09 -22.49
N GLY A 122 3.83 -0.92 -23.06
CA GLY A 122 4.75 0.21 -23.15
C GLY A 122 5.61 0.10 -24.42
N ASP A 123 6.53 1.04 -24.59
CA ASP A 123 7.50 1.02 -25.68
C ASP A 123 8.85 1.54 -25.16
N PRO A 124 9.81 0.63 -24.88
CA PRO A 124 11.13 1.00 -24.40
C PRO A 124 11.91 1.90 -25.36
N GLU A 125 11.68 1.82 -26.67
CA GLU A 125 12.43 2.60 -27.66
C GLU A 125 12.11 4.10 -27.59
N ILE A 126 10.90 4.44 -27.14
CA ILE A 126 10.44 5.82 -26.90
C ILE A 126 10.27 6.14 -25.41
N SER A 127 10.81 5.29 -24.52
CA SER A 127 10.70 5.42 -23.06
C SER A 127 9.25 5.52 -22.54
N LYS A 128 8.32 4.85 -23.21
CA LYS A 128 6.92 4.79 -22.80
C LYS A 128 6.74 3.63 -21.82
N ARG A 129 6.36 3.95 -20.58
CA ARG A 129 6.02 2.95 -19.55
C ARG A 129 4.77 2.13 -19.93
N PRO A 130 4.61 0.92 -19.37
CA PRO A 130 3.35 0.19 -19.50
C PRO A 130 2.18 1.00 -18.94
N GLU A 131 1.01 0.83 -19.53
CA GLU A 131 -0.24 1.45 -19.06
C GLU A 131 -1.15 0.36 -18.48
N GLY A 132 -1.83 0.68 -17.39
CA GLY A 132 -2.74 -0.24 -16.72
C GLY A 132 -4.01 0.43 -16.21
N LYS A 133 -4.97 -0.40 -15.81
CA LYS A 133 -6.12 0.02 -14.99
C LYS A 133 -6.19 -0.81 -13.73
N VAL A 134 -6.47 -0.16 -12.61
CA VAL A 134 -6.78 -0.85 -11.36
C VAL A 134 -8.15 -1.50 -11.48
N ILE A 135 -8.22 -2.80 -11.25
CA ILE A 135 -9.47 -3.58 -11.30
C ILE A 135 -9.95 -4.00 -9.91
N GLU A 136 -9.05 -4.01 -8.92
CA GLU A 136 -9.35 -4.39 -7.54
C GLU A 136 -8.38 -3.69 -6.57
N ILE A 137 -8.89 -3.30 -5.41
CA ILE A 137 -8.08 -2.86 -4.27
C ILE A 137 -8.15 -3.98 -3.23
N ILE A 138 -7.00 -4.60 -2.96
CA ILE A 138 -6.87 -5.76 -2.08
C ILE A 138 -6.84 -5.30 -0.63
N ASP A 139 -6.00 -4.30 -0.34
CA ASP A 139 -5.81 -3.78 1.01
C ASP A 139 -5.49 -2.29 0.97
N HIS A 140 -5.99 -1.57 1.98
CA HIS A 140 -5.77 -0.13 2.10
C HIS A 140 -4.63 0.16 3.06
N ALA A 141 -3.64 0.92 2.62
CA ALA A 141 -2.52 1.29 3.49
C ALA A 141 -2.90 2.37 4.52
N LEU A 142 -3.77 3.30 4.13
CA LEU A 142 -4.27 4.34 5.02
C LEU A 142 -5.48 3.82 5.80
N THR A 143 -5.28 3.35 7.03
CA THR A 143 -6.37 2.83 7.86
C THR A 143 -6.91 3.84 8.88
N GLN A 144 -6.10 4.85 9.20
CA GLN A 144 -6.43 5.90 10.16
C GLN A 144 -6.02 7.26 9.61
N VAL A 145 -6.71 8.31 10.08
CA VAL A 145 -6.34 9.70 9.81
C VAL A 145 -6.17 10.48 11.10
N VAL A 146 -5.24 11.43 11.07
CA VAL A 146 -5.02 12.39 12.15
C VAL A 146 -5.24 13.78 11.59
N GLY A 147 -5.92 14.62 12.36
CA GLY A 147 -6.04 16.04 12.02
C GLY A 147 -7.03 16.78 12.90
N GLU A 148 -7.16 18.08 12.63
CA GLU A 148 -8.06 18.96 13.36
C GLU A 148 -9.52 18.69 12.99
N PHE A 149 -10.35 18.42 13.99
CA PHE A 149 -11.79 18.32 13.82
C PHE A 149 -12.40 19.71 13.62
N ARG A 150 -13.20 19.84 12.57
CA ARG A 150 -13.86 21.09 12.16
C ARG A 150 -15.33 20.87 11.85
N VAL A 151 -16.11 21.88 12.19
CA VAL A 151 -17.51 22.02 11.80
C VAL A 151 -17.63 23.36 11.10
N ASP A 152 -17.92 23.33 9.80
CA ASP A 152 -18.19 24.55 9.03
C ASP A 152 -19.67 24.93 9.24
N PRO A 153 -19.98 26.10 9.83
CA PRO A 153 -21.35 26.51 10.09
C PRO A 153 -22.15 26.80 8.81
N ASP A 154 -21.49 27.08 7.68
CA ASP A 154 -22.14 27.38 6.40
C ASP A 154 -22.33 26.11 5.55
N GLU A 155 -21.71 24.99 5.93
CA GLU A 155 -21.85 23.73 5.22
C GLU A 155 -23.04 22.91 5.74
N ILE A 156 -23.91 22.47 4.81
CA ILE A 156 -24.98 21.54 5.13
C ILE A 156 -24.35 20.15 5.36
N MET A 157 -24.22 19.77 6.62
CA MET A 157 -23.73 18.45 6.99
C MET A 157 -24.75 17.36 6.61
N PRO A 158 -24.36 16.28 5.93
CA PRO A 158 -25.26 15.16 5.67
C PRO A 158 -25.67 14.46 6.98
N ASP A 159 -26.83 13.80 6.97
CA ASP A 159 -27.30 13.04 8.13
C ASP A 159 -26.30 11.94 8.54
N GLY A 160 -26.05 11.80 9.85
CA GLY A 160 -25.16 10.79 10.42
C GLY A 160 -23.69 11.20 10.52
N TYR A 161 -23.35 12.44 10.18
CA TYR A 161 -21.99 13.00 10.35
C TYR A 161 -22.02 14.22 11.25
N ILE A 162 -20.96 14.39 12.06
CA ILE A 162 -20.85 15.46 13.06
C ILE A 162 -19.87 16.56 12.64
N GLY A 163 -19.08 16.35 11.59
CA GLY A 163 -18.05 17.29 11.15
C GLY A 163 -17.06 16.64 10.19
N THR A 164 -15.93 17.31 10.02
CA THR A 164 -14.85 16.89 9.12
C THR A 164 -13.50 16.96 9.81
N VAL A 165 -12.51 16.24 9.26
CA VAL A 165 -11.11 16.37 9.67
C VAL A 165 -10.35 17.15 8.62
N HIS A 166 -9.60 18.15 9.05
CA HIS A 166 -8.64 18.84 8.21
C HIS A 166 -7.34 18.04 8.14
N LEU A 167 -7.09 17.42 6.98
CA LEU A 167 -5.91 16.61 6.72
C LEU A 167 -4.75 17.51 6.25
N LYS A 168 -3.60 17.42 6.93
CA LYS A 168 -2.38 18.17 6.56
C LYS A 168 -1.52 17.46 5.51
N ASP A 169 -1.71 16.16 5.32
CA ASP A 169 -0.99 15.40 4.29
C ASP A 169 -1.36 15.91 2.90
N LYS A 170 -0.35 16.36 2.14
CA LYS A 170 -0.52 16.87 0.77
C LYS A 170 -1.13 15.83 -0.16
N LYS A 171 -0.81 14.54 0.02
CA LYS A 171 -1.39 13.45 -0.79
C LYS A 171 -2.89 13.27 -0.53
N LEU A 172 -3.37 13.73 0.61
CA LEU A 172 -4.78 13.70 1.01
C LEU A 172 -5.45 15.08 0.89
N SER A 173 -4.79 16.08 0.32
CA SER A 173 -5.29 17.46 0.25
C SER A 173 -6.61 17.61 -0.51
N ASN A 174 -6.87 16.73 -1.48
CA ASN A 174 -8.12 16.70 -2.24
C ASN A 174 -9.18 15.83 -1.56
N ILE A 175 -8.84 15.05 -0.52
CA ILE A 175 -9.74 14.16 0.19
C ILE A 175 -10.48 14.94 1.27
N LYS A 176 -11.80 14.77 1.29
CA LYS A 176 -12.65 15.20 2.39
C LYS A 176 -12.94 14.03 3.32
N CYS A 177 -12.56 14.15 4.58
CA CYS A 177 -12.85 13.15 5.61
C CYS A 177 -14.04 13.61 6.47
N PHE A 178 -15.14 12.87 6.43
CA PHE A 178 -16.30 13.09 7.30
C PHE A 178 -16.23 12.19 8.54
N ILE A 179 -16.63 12.73 9.69
CA ILE A 179 -16.69 11.98 10.94
C ILE A 179 -18.12 11.53 11.23
N GLU A 180 -18.31 10.23 11.37
CA GLU A 180 -19.60 9.60 11.72
C GLU A 180 -19.96 9.83 13.21
N GLU A 181 -21.26 9.83 13.51
CA GLU A 181 -21.80 9.96 14.88
C GLU A 181 -21.46 8.79 15.83
N LYS A 182 -21.00 7.65 15.31
CA LYS A 182 -20.85 6.39 16.07
C LYS A 182 -19.67 6.36 17.05
N GLY A 183 -18.76 7.34 16.98
CA GLY A 183 -17.52 7.38 17.76
C GLY A 183 -17.52 8.39 18.89
N LEU A 184 -16.32 8.90 19.20
CA LEU A 184 -16.17 10.08 20.04
C LEU A 184 -16.77 11.31 19.35
N HIS A 185 -17.26 12.26 20.15
CA HIS A 185 -17.84 13.51 19.68
C HIS A 185 -16.89 14.65 20.04
N PRO A 186 -15.82 14.86 19.25
CA PRO A 186 -14.87 15.94 19.49
C PRO A 186 -15.52 17.31 19.31
N VAL A 187 -14.89 18.33 19.89
CA VAL A 187 -15.27 19.73 19.68
C VAL A 187 -14.35 20.40 18.67
N PRO A 188 -14.83 21.41 17.91
CA PRO A 188 -14.01 22.11 16.92
C PRO A 188 -12.68 22.61 17.51
N GLY A 189 -11.59 22.38 16.79
CA GLY A 189 -10.22 22.74 17.20
C GLY A 189 -9.48 21.65 17.96
N GLU A 190 -10.11 20.52 18.28
CA GLU A 190 -9.41 19.33 18.78
C GLU A 190 -8.73 18.59 17.63
N VAL A 191 -7.50 18.12 17.84
CA VAL A 191 -6.83 17.16 16.97
C VAL A 191 -7.22 15.76 17.40
N ILE A 192 -7.68 14.96 16.44
CA ILE A 192 -8.20 13.62 16.69
C ILE A 192 -7.47 12.57 15.86
N LEU A 193 -7.46 11.35 16.37
CA LEU A 193 -7.23 10.12 15.60
C LEU A 193 -8.59 9.52 15.25
N ALA A 194 -8.80 9.18 13.99
CA ALA A 194 -10.03 8.57 13.50
C ALA A 194 -9.75 7.34 12.62
N ASP A 195 -10.50 6.27 12.84
CA ASP A 195 -10.45 5.03 12.07
C ASP A 195 -11.28 5.17 10.80
N ILE A 196 -10.71 4.85 9.64
CA ILE A 196 -11.43 4.91 8.37
C ILE A 196 -12.42 3.75 8.28
N THR A 197 -13.69 4.08 8.03
CA THR A 197 -14.79 3.11 7.87
C THR A 197 -15.25 2.98 6.43
N SER A 198 -14.96 3.97 5.59
CA SER A 198 -15.29 3.95 4.16
C SER A 198 -14.26 4.73 3.37
N TYR A 199 -13.81 4.12 2.28
CA TYR A 199 -12.84 4.68 1.34
C TYR A 199 -13.53 5.37 0.15
N PRO A 200 -12.78 6.17 -0.64
CA PRO A 200 -13.31 6.75 -1.86
C PRO A 200 -13.77 5.69 -2.85
N THR A 201 -14.74 6.05 -3.67
CA THR A 201 -15.25 5.18 -4.74
C THR A 201 -15.30 5.95 -6.04
N GLN A 202 -15.51 5.27 -7.17
CA GLN A 202 -15.65 5.97 -8.45
C GLN A 202 -16.85 6.94 -8.49
N THR A 203 -17.92 6.66 -7.73
CA THR A 203 -19.13 7.51 -7.68
C THR A 203 -19.01 8.65 -6.68
N LEU A 204 -18.30 8.43 -5.58
CA LEU A 204 -17.95 9.43 -4.58
C LEU A 204 -16.43 9.53 -4.48
N PRO A 205 -15.77 10.09 -5.51
CA PRO A 205 -14.33 10.27 -5.48
C PRO A 205 -13.99 11.29 -4.40
N ASN A 206 -12.82 11.09 -3.78
CA ASN A 206 -12.25 11.98 -2.77
C ASN A 206 -13.01 12.10 -1.44
N ILE A 207 -13.89 11.16 -1.11
CA ILE A 207 -14.57 11.15 0.18
C ILE A 207 -14.11 9.94 0.99
N ILE A 208 -13.66 10.20 2.21
CA ILE A 208 -13.45 9.19 3.25
C ILE A 208 -14.46 9.42 4.37
N LYS A 209 -14.91 8.33 4.99
CA LYS A 209 -15.67 8.38 6.24
C LYS A 209 -14.85 7.72 7.32
N ALA A 210 -14.89 8.29 8.51
CA ALA A 210 -14.15 7.79 9.64
C ALA A 210 -14.95 7.94 10.93
N VAL A 211 -14.54 7.18 11.95
CA VAL A 211 -15.07 7.24 13.30
C VAL A 211 -13.96 7.75 14.21
N ALA A 212 -14.22 8.82 14.97
CA ALA A 212 -13.24 9.34 15.92
C ALA A 212 -13.01 8.34 17.07
N VAL A 213 -11.76 7.97 17.32
CA VAL A 213 -11.37 6.97 18.32
C VAL A 213 -10.53 7.54 19.47
N LYS A 214 -9.78 8.62 19.25
CA LYS A 214 -9.01 9.30 20.29
C LYS A 214 -8.97 10.81 20.05
N VAL A 215 -9.19 11.59 21.11
CA VAL A 215 -8.86 13.01 21.14
C VAL A 215 -7.42 13.12 21.63
N ILE A 216 -6.54 13.72 20.83
CA ILE A 216 -5.12 13.85 21.14
C ILE A 216 -4.87 15.11 21.97
N GLY A 217 -5.52 16.22 21.61
CA GLY A 217 -5.37 17.51 22.29
C GLY A 217 -6.02 18.65 21.50
N ASN A 218 -5.78 19.89 21.92
CA ASN A 218 -6.19 21.07 21.15
C ASN A 218 -5.10 21.45 20.14
N VAL A 219 -5.50 21.95 18.96
CA VAL A 219 -4.57 22.42 17.92
C VAL A 219 -3.62 23.54 18.40
N ASN A 220 -3.99 24.27 19.45
CA ASN A 220 -3.19 25.33 20.04
C ASN A 220 -2.30 24.86 21.21
N ASP A 221 -2.34 23.58 21.58
CA ASP A 221 -1.52 23.05 22.67
C ASP A 221 -0.04 22.98 22.26
N PRO A 222 0.90 23.28 23.17
CA PRO A 222 2.33 23.15 22.89
C PRO A 222 2.71 21.71 22.51
N GLY A 223 3.42 21.55 21.39
CA GLY A 223 3.90 20.24 20.90
C GLY A 223 2.85 19.40 20.17
N MET A 224 1.66 19.95 19.89
CA MET A 224 0.60 19.25 19.16
C MET A 224 1.01 18.91 17.72
N ASP A 225 1.84 19.74 17.09
CA ASP A 225 2.43 19.48 15.78
C ASP A 225 3.31 18.22 15.77
N ILE A 226 4.12 18.03 16.82
CA ILE A 226 4.95 16.83 16.99
C ILE A 226 4.06 15.60 17.22
N LEU A 227 3.08 15.71 18.12
CA LEU A 227 2.16 14.62 18.41
C LEU A 227 1.35 14.20 17.18
N GLU A 228 0.91 15.14 16.35
CA GLU A 228 0.20 14.85 15.10
C GLU A 228 1.05 13.97 14.16
N ILE A 229 2.34 14.29 14.00
CA ILE A 229 3.29 13.50 13.19
C ILE A 229 3.45 12.09 13.78
N VAL A 230 3.61 12.01 15.11
CA VAL A 230 3.76 10.74 15.84
C VAL A 230 2.58 9.81 15.56
N TYR A 231 1.34 10.30 15.70
CA TYR A 231 0.15 9.50 15.42
C TYR A 231 -0.03 9.23 13.92
N GLN A 232 0.28 10.18 13.03
CA GLN A 232 0.17 10.00 11.59
C GLN A 232 1.09 8.87 11.07
N HIS A 233 2.27 8.74 11.66
CA HIS A 233 3.22 7.67 11.34
C HIS A 233 3.04 6.41 12.20
N ASN A 234 1.98 6.36 13.01
CA ASN A 234 1.68 5.26 13.93
C ASN A 234 2.90 4.90 14.82
N ILE A 235 3.64 5.91 15.26
CA ILE A 235 4.81 5.73 16.14
C ILE A 235 4.29 5.40 17.54
N PRO A 236 4.65 4.23 18.12
CA PRO A 236 4.16 3.84 19.43
C PRO A 236 4.62 4.80 20.54
N THR A 237 3.67 5.41 21.24
CA THR A 237 3.96 6.40 22.31
C THR A 237 3.84 5.84 23.72
N GLU A 238 3.10 4.75 23.88
CA GLU A 238 2.78 4.15 25.17
C GLU A 238 3.43 2.77 25.26
N PHE A 239 3.87 2.37 26.46
CA PHE A 239 4.35 1.01 26.73
C PHE A 239 3.21 0.17 27.30
N SER A 240 3.19 -1.13 26.95
CA SER A 240 2.20 -2.06 27.50
C SER A 240 2.37 -2.26 29.02
N GLU A 241 1.28 -2.66 29.70
CA GLU A 241 1.32 -2.96 31.13
C GLU A 241 2.34 -4.06 31.45
N GLU A 242 2.47 -5.08 30.60
CA GLU A 242 3.44 -6.17 30.76
C GLU A 242 4.90 -5.66 30.76
N VAL A 243 5.20 -4.71 29.87
CA VAL A 243 6.51 -4.06 29.80
C VAL A 243 6.77 -3.25 31.07
N LEU A 244 5.81 -2.43 31.49
CA LEU A 244 5.94 -1.63 32.72
C LEU A 244 6.10 -2.51 33.97
N GLU A 245 5.37 -3.63 34.06
CA GLU A 245 5.51 -4.58 35.16
C GLU A 245 6.90 -5.22 35.17
N GLN A 246 7.45 -5.58 34.01
CA GLN A 246 8.82 -6.09 33.91
C GLN A 246 9.84 -5.05 34.36
N ILE A 247 9.72 -3.81 33.89
CA ILE A 247 10.62 -2.70 34.27
C ILE A 247 10.59 -2.48 35.78
N SER A 248 9.41 -2.52 36.40
CA SER A 248 9.26 -2.28 37.85
C SER A 248 10.01 -3.27 38.75
N LYS A 249 10.44 -4.41 38.19
CA LYS A 249 11.19 -5.46 38.90
C LYS A 249 12.71 -5.29 38.75
N ILE A 250 13.16 -4.36 37.91
CA ILE A 250 14.58 -4.07 37.69
C ILE A 250 15.02 -3.01 38.71
N PRO A 251 15.99 -3.29 39.59
CA PRO A 251 16.53 -2.30 40.50
C PRO A 251 17.21 -1.15 39.74
N ASP A 252 17.18 0.05 40.33
CA ASP A 252 17.89 1.24 39.81
C ASP A 252 19.38 1.26 40.16
N TYR A 253 19.92 0.15 40.67
CA TYR A 253 21.33 -0.04 41.00
C TYR A 253 21.81 -1.43 40.59
N VAL A 254 23.11 -1.57 40.34
CA VAL A 254 23.74 -2.86 40.03
C VAL A 254 23.84 -3.71 41.29
N THR A 255 23.25 -4.89 41.26
CA THR A 255 23.24 -5.85 42.38
C THR A 255 24.58 -6.59 42.51
N GLU A 256 24.83 -7.24 43.66
CA GLU A 256 26.07 -7.99 43.87
C GLU A 256 26.15 -9.24 42.98
N GLU A 257 25.02 -9.86 42.70
CA GLU A 257 24.92 -11.02 41.80
C GLU A 257 25.29 -10.64 40.36
N GLU A 258 24.93 -9.45 39.91
CA GLU A 258 25.22 -8.96 38.56
C GLU A 258 26.69 -8.61 38.33
N LYS A 259 27.44 -8.38 39.42
CA LYS A 259 28.90 -8.15 39.38
C LYS A 259 29.68 -9.46 39.20
N VAL A 260 29.09 -10.62 39.51
CA VAL A 260 29.78 -11.91 39.43
C VAL A 260 30.22 -12.20 37.99
N GLY A 261 31.51 -12.42 37.81
CA GLY A 261 32.10 -12.69 36.48
C GLY A 261 32.39 -11.46 35.63
N ARG A 262 32.11 -10.24 36.14
CA ARG A 262 32.50 -8.98 35.50
C ARG A 262 33.84 -8.49 36.09
N VAL A 263 34.62 -7.79 35.27
CA VAL A 263 35.83 -7.10 35.74
C VAL A 263 35.42 -5.77 36.34
N ASP A 264 35.86 -5.50 37.56
CA ASP A 264 35.63 -4.21 38.20
C ASP A 264 36.61 -3.15 37.67
N LEU A 265 36.06 -2.12 37.04
CA LEU A 265 36.78 -0.98 36.49
C LEU A 265 36.33 0.35 37.11
N THR A 266 35.62 0.31 38.24
CA THR A 266 35.01 1.51 38.85
C THR A 266 36.02 2.55 39.32
N ASP A 267 37.28 2.17 39.57
CA ASP A 267 38.38 3.08 39.90
C ASP A 267 39.02 3.77 38.67
N GLN A 268 38.57 3.47 37.44
CA GLN A 268 39.11 4.09 36.23
C GLN A 268 38.40 5.41 35.92
N ASP A 269 39.19 6.43 35.55
CA ASP A 269 38.65 7.70 35.04
C ASP A 269 38.05 7.48 33.63
N LEU A 270 36.72 7.48 33.56
CA LEU A 270 35.93 7.34 32.34
C LEU A 270 35.23 8.66 32.02
N VAL A 271 35.09 8.97 30.73
CA VAL A 271 34.32 10.13 30.25
C VAL A 271 33.33 9.72 29.17
N THR A 272 32.18 10.39 29.11
CA THR A 272 31.26 10.38 27.97
C THR A 272 31.34 11.76 27.29
N ILE A 273 31.01 11.85 26.00
CA ILE A 273 31.12 13.09 25.23
C ILE A 273 29.83 13.28 24.42
N ASP A 274 28.87 13.98 25.02
CA ASP A 274 27.50 14.06 24.53
C ASP A 274 26.95 15.49 24.54
N SER A 275 25.77 15.68 23.95
CA SER A 275 25.01 16.93 24.09
C SER A 275 24.53 17.09 25.53
N ILE A 276 24.39 18.34 25.98
CA ILE A 276 23.83 18.64 27.32
C ILE A 276 22.37 18.17 27.46
N GLU A 277 21.68 17.97 26.34
CA GLU A 277 20.29 17.52 26.30
C GLU A 277 20.14 15.99 26.22
N SER A 278 21.24 15.26 26.00
CA SER A 278 21.24 13.79 25.92
C SER A 278 20.84 13.18 27.26
N LYS A 279 20.01 12.13 27.22
CA LYS A 279 19.54 11.40 28.42
C LYS A 279 19.96 9.93 28.43
N ASP A 280 20.42 9.46 27.29
CA ASP A 280 20.78 8.10 26.90
C ASP A 280 22.28 8.07 26.58
N LEU A 281 23.10 7.98 27.62
CA LEU A 281 24.57 7.91 27.48
C LEU A 281 24.98 6.44 27.30
N ASP A 282 25.19 6.02 26.05
CA ASP A 282 25.42 4.62 25.71
C ASP A 282 26.89 4.20 25.75
N ASP A 283 27.81 5.15 25.61
CA ASP A 283 29.25 4.89 25.57
C ASP A 283 30.07 5.73 26.55
N ALA A 284 31.15 5.13 27.04
CA ALA A 284 32.19 5.81 27.79
C ALA A 284 33.56 5.42 27.24
N VAL A 285 34.51 6.33 27.33
CA VAL A 285 35.88 6.12 26.85
C VAL A 285 36.91 6.50 27.90
N ASN A 286 38.06 5.82 27.83
CA ASN A 286 39.26 6.25 28.52
C ASN A 286 40.51 5.92 27.71
N VAL A 287 41.56 6.73 27.88
CA VAL A 287 42.81 6.56 27.14
C VAL A 287 44.01 6.86 28.02
N TRP A 288 45.00 5.98 27.98
CA TRP A 288 46.28 6.22 28.65
C TRP A 288 47.44 5.65 27.85
N LYS A 289 48.63 6.20 28.08
CA LYS A 289 49.86 5.76 27.42
C LYS A 289 50.48 4.60 28.19
N LEU A 290 50.85 3.54 27.48
CA LEU A 290 51.52 2.36 27.99
C LEU A 290 53.05 2.58 28.10
N PRO A 291 53.75 1.80 28.95
CA PRO A 291 55.21 1.93 29.11
C PRO A 291 56.04 1.74 27.83
N ASN A 292 55.52 1.01 26.86
CA ASN A 292 56.16 0.77 25.55
C ASN A 292 55.95 1.93 24.55
N GLY A 293 55.26 3.00 24.94
CA GLY A 293 54.97 4.16 24.10
C GLY A 293 53.66 4.08 23.33
N ASN A 294 52.99 2.93 23.30
CA ASN A 294 51.66 2.77 22.69
C ASN A 294 50.56 3.37 23.58
N TYR A 295 49.34 3.43 23.07
CA TYR A 295 48.16 3.86 23.83
C TYR A 295 47.21 2.69 24.03
N HIS A 296 46.58 2.65 25.19
CA HIS A 296 45.41 1.83 25.45
C HIS A 296 44.18 2.72 25.33
N LEU A 297 43.22 2.31 24.50
CA LEU A 297 41.90 2.94 24.39
C LEU A 297 40.88 1.92 24.89
N GLY A 298 40.16 2.27 25.96
CA GLY A 298 38.98 1.54 26.40
C GLY A 298 37.74 2.20 25.81
N VAL A 299 36.88 1.39 25.21
CA VAL A 299 35.53 1.78 24.75
C VAL A 299 34.55 0.89 25.48
N HIS A 300 33.64 1.49 26.22
CA HIS A 300 32.73 0.82 27.15
C HIS A 300 31.31 1.14 26.70
N ILE A 301 30.55 0.12 26.32
CA ILE A 301 29.18 0.27 25.82
C ILE A 301 28.19 -0.26 26.88
N ALA A 302 27.08 0.44 27.05
CA ALA A 302 25.98 0.02 27.93
C ALA A 302 25.51 -1.39 27.59
N ASP A 303 25.45 -2.26 28.61
CA ASP A 303 25.05 -3.66 28.44
C ASP A 303 23.52 -3.82 28.54
N VAL A 304 22.79 -3.27 27.58
CA VAL A 304 21.32 -3.34 27.52
C VAL A 304 20.84 -4.80 27.46
N SER A 305 21.62 -5.69 26.83
CA SER A 305 21.34 -7.12 26.71
C SER A 305 21.30 -7.85 28.07
N HIS A 306 21.88 -7.25 29.10
CA HIS A 306 21.76 -7.74 30.47
C HIS A 306 20.32 -7.65 30.97
N TYR A 307 19.58 -6.60 30.62
CA TYR A 307 18.22 -6.33 31.10
C TYR A 307 17.14 -6.80 30.11
N VAL A 308 17.40 -6.68 28.81
CA VAL A 308 16.48 -7.12 27.74
C VAL A 308 16.81 -8.57 27.37
N LYS A 309 16.06 -9.53 27.93
CA LYS A 309 16.28 -10.96 27.68
C LYS A 309 15.37 -11.49 26.57
N PRO A 310 15.86 -12.45 25.75
CA PRO A 310 15.06 -13.03 24.67
C PRO A 310 13.72 -13.56 25.17
N LYS A 311 12.66 -13.32 24.39
CA LYS A 311 11.29 -13.78 24.63
C LYS A 311 10.59 -13.13 25.83
N THR A 312 11.15 -12.06 26.41
CA THR A 312 10.47 -11.25 27.44
C THR A 312 9.61 -10.15 26.81
N PRO A 313 8.65 -9.54 27.55
CA PRO A 313 7.92 -8.37 27.08
C PRO A 313 8.83 -7.24 26.55
N LEU A 314 9.90 -6.89 27.27
CA LEU A 314 10.87 -5.88 26.82
C LEU A 314 11.54 -6.22 25.48
N ASP A 315 11.83 -7.50 25.23
CA ASP A 315 12.48 -7.94 23.98
C ASP A 315 11.54 -7.85 22.79
N LYS A 316 10.27 -8.23 22.97
CA LYS A 316 9.24 -8.07 21.94
C LYS A 316 9.00 -6.59 21.63
N GLU A 317 8.85 -5.77 22.66
CA GLU A 317 8.63 -4.32 22.52
C GLU A 317 9.82 -3.65 21.80
N ALA A 318 11.06 -3.98 22.17
CA ALA A 318 12.25 -3.46 21.52
C ALA A 318 12.33 -3.90 20.04
N PHE A 319 11.98 -5.15 19.74
CA PHE A 319 11.94 -5.68 18.37
C PHE A 319 10.86 -4.99 17.53
N GLU A 320 9.67 -4.79 18.08
CA GLU A 320 8.54 -4.13 17.38
C GLU A 320 8.83 -2.66 17.07
N ARG A 321 9.46 -1.92 17.99
CA ARG A 321 9.85 -0.51 17.77
C ARG A 321 11.05 -0.37 16.84
N GLY A 322 12.03 -1.27 16.94
CA GLY A 322 13.21 -1.36 16.08
C GLY A 322 14.25 -0.23 16.22
N THR A 323 13.83 1.01 16.47
CA THR A 323 14.70 2.18 16.64
C THR A 323 14.04 3.25 17.52
N SER A 324 14.87 4.08 18.15
CA SER A 324 14.42 5.35 18.74
C SER A 324 14.13 6.35 17.62
N VAL A 325 13.02 7.10 17.75
CA VAL A 325 12.68 8.21 16.85
C VAL A 325 12.89 9.52 17.59
N TYR A 326 13.83 10.34 17.11
CA TYR A 326 14.12 11.67 17.63
C TYR A 326 13.42 12.71 16.74
N LEU A 327 12.63 13.60 17.35
CA LEU A 327 11.77 14.58 16.66
C LEU A 327 12.17 16.02 16.96
#